data_AF-A0A7S4NBB0-F1
#
_entry.id   AF-A0A7S4NBB0-F1
#
_cell.length_a   1.000
_cell.length_b   1.000
_cell.length_c   1.000
_cell.angle_alpha   90.00
_cell.angle_beta   90.00
_cell.angle_gamma   90.00
#
_symmetry.space_group_name_H-M   'P 1'
#
loop_
_entity.id
_entity.type
_entity.pdbx_description
1 polymer ?
#
loop_
_entity_poly.entity_id
_entity_poly.type
_entity_poly.pdbx_seq_one_letter_code
_entity_poly.pdbx_strand_id
1 'polypeptide(L)'
;LRFQSEQYVKGLTPPDRAAKLDAIGIQEYLGSKQKNFTWDESFDLMLEFKQEFGFCNVSAQRGGERYQRLISWANRQRTAYTSRVNNNMGRDTMTDEHLEKLKEIDFPLTEWDVNFVELVRYRNERGGEIPWEVLMRKPFTEPDRDLKLWMKRQRRHYRSWIEGDQESEVPGTSYKFVKMTGERFVKLTRLGFPFVPPKQDKMKSALILQTLWKKRFLELKSFREHFGHVDVPKHFGM
;
A
#
# COMPACT_ATOMS: atom_id res chain seq x y z
N LEU A 1 -14.90 -13.32 -25.00
CA LEU A 1 -13.76 -13.94 -24.29
C LEU A 1 -14.19 -14.76 -23.06
N ARG A 2 -14.78 -14.18 -21.99
CA ARG A 2 -15.30 -14.96 -20.84
C ARG A 2 -16.36 -16.00 -21.23
N PHE A 3 -17.34 -15.61 -22.05
CA PHE A 3 -18.40 -16.53 -22.49
C PHE A 3 -17.87 -17.73 -23.29
N GLN A 4 -16.94 -17.50 -24.23
CA GLN A 4 -16.35 -18.57 -25.05
C GLN A 4 -15.47 -19.53 -24.23
N SER A 5 -14.68 -19.01 -23.30
CA SER A 5 -13.88 -19.85 -22.39
C SER A 5 -14.77 -20.67 -21.45
N GLU A 6 -15.90 -20.11 -21.01
CA GLU A 6 -16.86 -20.82 -20.16
C GLU A 6 -17.61 -21.95 -20.90
N GLN A 7 -18.00 -21.73 -22.16
CA GLN A 7 -18.57 -22.78 -23.01
C GLN A 7 -17.55 -23.88 -23.35
N TYR A 8 -16.27 -23.53 -23.50
CA TYR A 8 -15.18 -24.47 -23.73
C TYR A 8 -14.96 -25.37 -22.51
N VAL A 9 -14.90 -24.79 -21.30
CA VAL A 9 -14.78 -25.56 -20.04
C VAL A 9 -15.97 -26.49 -19.80
N LYS A 10 -17.19 -26.07 -20.19
CA LYS A 10 -18.40 -26.89 -20.06
C LYS A 10 -18.52 -27.99 -21.13
N GLY A 11 -17.56 -28.11 -22.05
CA GLY A 11 -17.61 -29.06 -23.16
C GLY A 11 -18.69 -28.75 -24.21
N LEU A 12 -19.24 -27.53 -24.19
CA LEU A 12 -20.34 -27.09 -25.06
C LEU A 12 -19.85 -26.42 -26.34
N THR A 13 -18.54 -26.49 -26.61
CA THR A 13 -17.93 -25.87 -27.78
C THR A 13 -17.85 -26.88 -28.92
N PRO A 14 -18.37 -26.55 -30.12
CA PRO A 14 -18.24 -27.39 -31.31
C PRO A 14 -16.77 -27.77 -31.61
N PRO A 15 -16.49 -28.99 -32.12
CA PRO A 15 -15.13 -29.51 -32.27
C PRO A 15 -14.20 -28.63 -33.11
N ASP A 16 -14.72 -28.04 -34.19
CA ASP A 16 -14.01 -27.13 -35.07
C ASP A 16 -13.61 -25.81 -34.38
N ARG A 17 -14.40 -25.38 -33.40
CA ARG A 17 -14.13 -24.20 -32.58
C ARG A 17 -13.21 -24.52 -31.40
N ALA A 18 -13.34 -25.70 -30.81
CA ALA A 18 -12.43 -26.19 -29.77
C ALA A 18 -10.99 -26.29 -30.30
N ALA A 19 -10.79 -26.89 -31.49
CA ALA A 19 -9.48 -27.00 -32.13
C ALA A 19 -8.82 -25.63 -32.39
N LYS A 20 -9.60 -24.60 -32.75
CA LYS A 20 -9.09 -23.22 -32.93
C LYS A 20 -8.70 -22.58 -31.60
N LEU A 21 -9.40 -22.90 -30.52
CA LEU A 21 -9.09 -22.40 -29.18
C LEU A 21 -7.87 -23.13 -28.58
N ASP A 22 -7.71 -24.42 -28.88
CA ASP A 22 -6.53 -25.21 -28.51
C ASP A 22 -5.27 -24.68 -29.22
N ALA A 23 -5.38 -24.37 -30.51
CA ALA A 23 -4.28 -23.83 -31.31
C ALA A 23 -3.74 -22.48 -30.80
N ILE A 24 -4.54 -21.73 -30.04
CA ILE A 24 -4.13 -20.46 -29.40
C ILE A 24 -3.81 -20.63 -27.91
N GLY A 25 -3.67 -21.86 -27.42
CA GLY A 25 -3.24 -22.14 -26.05
C GLY A 25 -4.31 -21.89 -24.98
N ILE A 26 -5.61 -22.06 -25.29
CA ILE A 26 -6.68 -21.84 -24.29
C ILE A 26 -6.51 -22.73 -23.06
N GLN A 27 -5.92 -23.93 -23.20
CA GLN A 27 -5.69 -24.83 -22.08
C GLN A 27 -4.60 -24.33 -21.12
N GLU A 28 -3.53 -23.69 -21.58
CA GLU A 28 -2.55 -23.04 -20.69
C GLU A 28 -3.19 -21.84 -19.99
N TYR A 29 -4.00 -21.05 -20.72
CA TYR A 29 -4.76 -19.94 -20.15
C TYR A 29 -5.75 -20.40 -19.06
N LEU A 30 -6.50 -21.49 -19.31
CA LEU A 30 -7.46 -22.08 -18.36
C LEU A 30 -6.78 -22.81 -17.20
N GLY A 31 -5.72 -23.58 -17.47
CA GLY A 31 -4.94 -24.29 -16.45
C GLY A 31 -4.29 -23.32 -15.46
N SER A 32 -3.86 -22.15 -15.93
CA SER A 32 -3.47 -21.08 -15.02
C SER A 32 -4.67 -20.63 -14.17
N LYS A 33 -5.86 -20.44 -14.76
CA LYS A 33 -7.08 -19.91 -14.09
C LYS A 33 -7.69 -20.84 -13.05
N GLN A 34 -7.50 -22.15 -13.18
CA GLN A 34 -8.11 -23.16 -12.32
C GLN A 34 -7.24 -23.60 -11.12
N LYS A 35 -5.93 -23.32 -11.11
CA LYS A 35 -5.08 -23.66 -9.96
C LYS A 35 -5.36 -22.70 -8.80
N ASN A 36 -6.04 -23.18 -7.76
CA ASN A 36 -6.11 -22.49 -6.48
C ASN A 36 -4.72 -22.56 -5.85
N PHE A 37 -3.96 -21.47 -5.97
CA PHE A 37 -2.72 -21.33 -5.24
C PHE A 37 -3.01 -21.29 -3.74
N THR A 38 -2.16 -21.95 -2.98
CA THR A 38 -2.08 -21.80 -1.53
C THR A 38 -1.71 -20.36 -1.18
N TRP A 39 -1.82 -20.03 0.11
CA TRP A 39 -1.39 -18.72 0.59
C TRP A 39 0.10 -18.50 0.33
N ASP A 40 0.93 -19.51 0.62
CA ASP A 40 2.39 -19.43 0.44
C ASP A 40 2.79 -19.28 -1.04
N GLU A 41 2.21 -20.06 -1.95
CA GLU A 41 2.50 -19.88 -3.39
C GLU A 41 2.11 -18.48 -3.89
N SER A 42 1.04 -17.90 -3.35
CA SER A 42 0.63 -16.52 -3.69
C SER A 42 1.55 -15.47 -3.07
N PHE A 43 2.10 -15.77 -1.89
CA PHE A 43 3.11 -14.94 -1.23
C PHE A 43 4.43 -14.95 -1.99
N ASP A 44 4.87 -16.10 -2.49
CA ASP A 44 6.06 -16.22 -3.34
C ASP A 44 5.92 -15.39 -4.62
N LEU A 45 4.75 -15.45 -5.27
CA LEU A 45 4.45 -14.58 -6.41
C LEU A 45 4.46 -13.09 -6.05
N MET A 46 4.11 -12.72 -4.81
CA MET A 46 4.23 -11.34 -4.33
C MET A 46 5.69 -10.93 -4.11
N LEU A 47 6.54 -11.85 -3.67
CA LEU A 47 7.99 -11.62 -3.56
C LEU A 47 8.61 -11.38 -4.93
N GLU A 48 8.29 -12.21 -5.92
CA GLU A 48 8.72 -12.02 -7.31
C GLU A 48 8.25 -10.66 -7.86
N PHE A 49 6.97 -10.31 -7.63
CA PHE A 49 6.45 -9.00 -8.03
C PHE A 49 7.20 -7.85 -7.34
N LYS A 50 7.51 -7.98 -6.03
CA LYS A 50 8.29 -6.98 -5.30
C LYS A 50 9.71 -6.87 -5.86
N GLN A 51 10.34 -7.95 -6.29
CA GLN A 51 11.66 -7.92 -6.92
C GLN A 51 11.61 -7.21 -8.28
N GLU A 52 10.58 -7.44 -9.09
CA GLU A 52 10.43 -6.81 -10.41
C GLU A 52 10.11 -5.32 -10.31
N PHE A 53 9.22 -4.93 -9.40
CA PHE A 53 8.68 -3.55 -9.34
C PHE A 53 9.19 -2.71 -8.16
N GLY A 54 9.80 -3.33 -7.16
CA GLY A 54 10.28 -2.69 -5.93
C GLY A 54 9.19 -2.42 -4.87
N PHE A 55 7.93 -2.83 -5.12
CA PHE A 55 6.81 -2.60 -4.20
C PHE A 55 5.74 -3.69 -4.32
N CYS A 56 4.88 -3.81 -3.31
CA CYS A 56 3.82 -4.85 -3.24
C CYS A 56 2.41 -4.34 -3.59
N ASN A 57 2.28 -3.13 -4.13
CA ASN A 57 0.98 -2.60 -4.57
C ASN A 57 0.62 -3.03 -5.99
N VAL A 58 -0.05 -4.16 -6.12
CA VAL A 58 -0.58 -4.64 -7.40
C VAL A 58 -1.94 -3.98 -7.68
N SER A 59 -2.04 -3.18 -8.74
CA SER A 59 -3.29 -2.54 -9.16
C SER A 59 -3.82 -3.10 -10.48
N ALA A 60 -5.14 -3.09 -10.65
CA ALA A 60 -5.81 -3.56 -11.87
C ALA A 60 -5.36 -2.82 -13.14
N GLN A 61 -4.96 -1.55 -13.01
CA GLN A 61 -4.49 -0.74 -14.13
C GLN A 61 -3.05 -1.08 -14.55
N ARG A 62 -2.21 -1.58 -13.63
CA ARG A 62 -0.77 -1.79 -13.88
C ARG A 62 -0.41 -3.27 -14.06
N GLY A 63 -1.22 -4.17 -13.50
CA GLY A 63 -0.90 -5.58 -13.48
C GLY A 63 -1.30 -6.38 -14.72
N GLY A 64 -2.08 -5.77 -15.62
CA GLY A 64 -2.65 -6.46 -16.79
C GLY A 64 -3.48 -7.70 -16.39
N GLU A 65 -3.81 -8.54 -17.37
CA GLU A 65 -4.48 -9.82 -17.08
C GLU A 65 -3.55 -10.80 -16.33
N ARG A 66 -2.22 -10.64 -16.47
CA ARG A 66 -1.21 -11.56 -15.90
C ARG A 66 -1.21 -11.61 -14.36
N TYR A 67 -1.45 -10.49 -13.67
CA TYR A 67 -1.46 -10.45 -12.20
C TYR A 67 -2.87 -10.39 -11.58
N GLN A 68 -3.95 -10.69 -12.33
CA GLN A 68 -5.33 -10.64 -11.82
C GLN A 68 -5.56 -11.48 -10.55
N ARG A 69 -4.88 -12.63 -10.46
CA ARG A 69 -4.94 -13.49 -9.27
C ARG A 69 -4.23 -12.85 -8.09
N LEU A 70 -3.04 -12.29 -8.32
CA LEU A 70 -2.26 -11.62 -7.29
C LEU A 70 -3.01 -10.38 -6.76
N ILE A 71 -3.73 -9.65 -7.62
CA ILE A 71 -4.64 -8.56 -7.23
C ILE A 71 -5.75 -9.09 -6.32
N SER A 72 -6.38 -10.20 -6.70
CA SER A 72 -7.45 -10.81 -5.90
C SER A 72 -6.95 -11.30 -4.55
N TRP A 73 -5.78 -11.94 -4.52
CA TRP A 73 -5.11 -12.36 -3.29
C TRP A 73 -4.74 -11.16 -2.41
N ALA A 74 -4.14 -10.12 -2.97
CA ALA A 74 -3.80 -8.89 -2.26
C ALA A 74 -5.03 -8.24 -1.61
N ASN A 75 -6.15 -8.20 -2.33
CA ASN A 75 -7.41 -7.67 -1.80
C ASN A 75 -8.00 -8.56 -0.68
N ARG A 76 -7.87 -9.89 -0.78
CA ARG A 76 -8.24 -10.79 0.31
C ARG A 76 -7.41 -10.52 1.57
N GLN A 77 -6.10 -10.28 1.43
CA GLN A 77 -5.24 -9.96 2.58
C GLN A 77 -5.67 -8.65 3.27
N ARG A 78 -5.99 -7.61 2.50
CA ARG A 78 -6.49 -6.33 3.04
C ARG A 78 -7.83 -6.48 3.76
N THR A 79 -8.75 -7.26 3.18
CA THR A 79 -10.06 -7.56 3.79
C THR A 79 -9.88 -8.34 5.09
N ALA A 80 -9.08 -9.41 5.08
CA ALA A 80 -8.80 -10.22 6.26
C ALA A 80 -8.13 -9.40 7.37
N TYR A 81 -7.19 -8.51 7.04
CA TYR A 81 -6.60 -7.57 7.99
C TYR A 81 -7.63 -6.61 8.59
N THR A 82 -8.48 -6.02 7.74
CA THR A 82 -9.54 -5.08 8.20
C THR A 82 -10.53 -5.78 9.13
N SER A 83 -10.97 -6.98 8.77
CA SER A 83 -11.81 -7.84 9.62
C SER A 83 -11.16 -8.13 10.97
N ARG A 84 -9.87 -8.46 10.97
CA ARG A 84 -9.10 -8.73 12.18
C ARG A 84 -9.01 -7.49 13.09
N VAL A 85 -8.68 -6.31 12.55
CA VAL A 85 -8.58 -5.07 13.34
C VAL A 85 -9.94 -4.65 13.92
N ASN A 86 -11.02 -4.90 13.19
CA ASN A 86 -12.38 -4.57 13.63
C ASN A 86 -13.02 -5.63 14.54
N ASN A 87 -12.28 -6.66 14.95
CA ASN A 87 -12.79 -7.82 15.71
C ASN A 87 -14.00 -8.50 15.06
N ASN A 88 -14.11 -8.43 13.72
CA ASN A 88 -15.17 -9.05 12.94
C ASN A 88 -14.58 -10.21 12.13
N MET A 89 -14.27 -11.31 12.82
CA MET A 89 -13.65 -12.49 12.21
C MET A 89 -14.66 -13.21 11.29
N GLY A 90 -14.42 -13.10 9.98
CA GLY A 90 -15.16 -13.83 8.95
C GLY A 90 -14.46 -15.13 8.54
N ARG A 91 -14.79 -15.67 7.36
CA ARG A 91 -14.20 -16.92 6.83
C ARG A 91 -12.70 -16.81 6.53
N ASP A 92 -12.22 -15.65 6.09
CA ASP A 92 -10.81 -15.40 5.79
C ASP A 92 -10.12 -14.84 7.03
N THR A 93 -9.46 -15.70 7.80
CA THR A 93 -8.76 -15.30 9.03
C THR A 93 -7.33 -14.92 8.72
N MET A 94 -6.96 -13.67 9.03
CA MET A 94 -5.57 -13.20 9.01
C MET A 94 -4.82 -13.79 10.22
N THR A 95 -4.05 -14.86 10.01
CA THR A 95 -3.20 -15.47 11.07
C THR A 95 -2.06 -14.54 11.46
N ASP A 96 -1.45 -14.79 12.62
CA ASP A 96 -0.25 -14.04 13.07
C ASP A 96 0.92 -14.24 12.12
N GLU A 97 1.15 -15.48 11.68
CA GLU A 97 2.21 -15.82 10.74
C GLU A 97 2.04 -15.08 9.39
N HIS A 98 0.83 -15.08 8.80
CA HIS A 98 0.58 -14.36 7.56
C HIS A 98 0.78 -12.84 7.74
N LEU A 99 0.35 -12.29 8.87
CA LEU A 99 0.54 -10.87 9.17
C LEU A 99 2.02 -10.51 9.30
N GLU A 100 2.81 -11.36 9.94
CA GLU A 100 4.25 -11.16 10.10
C GLU A 100 4.98 -11.20 8.75
N LYS A 101 4.72 -12.23 7.93
CA LYS A 101 5.24 -12.33 6.55
C LYS A 101 4.87 -11.09 5.71
N LEU A 102 3.63 -10.61 5.81
CA LEU A 102 3.19 -9.41 5.08
C LEU A 102 3.87 -8.12 5.58
N LYS A 103 4.12 -8.02 6.89
CA LYS A 103 4.86 -6.87 7.47
C LYS A 103 6.31 -6.86 7.05
N GLU A 104 6.97 -8.02 6.99
CA GLU A 104 8.37 -8.15 6.56
C GLU A 104 8.60 -7.58 5.15
N ILE A 105 7.59 -7.68 4.28
CA ILE A 105 7.68 -7.18 2.91
C ILE A 105 7.06 -5.78 2.73
N ASP A 106 6.69 -5.07 3.80
CA ASP A 106 5.97 -3.80 3.75
C ASP A 106 4.70 -3.85 2.89
N PHE A 107 3.97 -4.97 2.97
CA PHE A 107 2.76 -5.15 2.18
C PHE A 107 1.71 -4.07 2.55
N PRO A 108 1.10 -3.37 1.58
CA PRO A 108 0.14 -2.32 1.86
C PRO A 108 -1.21 -2.90 2.31
N LEU A 109 -1.37 -3.04 3.64
CA LEU A 109 -2.53 -3.62 4.30
C LEU A 109 -3.73 -2.66 4.38
N THR A 110 -3.49 -1.35 4.44
CA THR A 110 -4.56 -0.34 4.51
C THR A 110 -4.62 0.55 3.27
N GLU A 111 -5.74 1.25 3.07
CA GLU A 111 -5.86 2.27 2.01
C GLU A 111 -4.80 3.38 2.16
N TRP A 112 -4.41 3.71 3.39
CA TRP A 112 -3.34 4.68 3.61
C TRP A 112 -2.00 4.14 3.12
N ASP A 113 -1.68 2.87 3.38
CA ASP A 113 -0.43 2.24 2.92
C ASP A 113 -0.39 2.14 1.39
N VAL A 114 -1.53 1.81 0.75
CA VAL A 114 -1.65 1.82 -0.71
C VAL A 114 -1.31 3.19 -1.28
N ASN A 115 -1.91 4.26 -0.76
CA ASN A 115 -1.62 5.63 -1.21
C ASN A 115 -0.18 6.06 -0.89
N PHE A 116 0.38 5.58 0.22
CA PHE A 116 1.78 5.83 0.57
C PHE A 116 2.73 5.20 -0.45
N VAL A 117 2.50 3.94 -0.84
CA VAL A 117 3.29 3.28 -1.91
C VAL A 117 3.14 4.04 -3.24
N GLU A 118 1.93 4.50 -3.58
CA GLU A 118 1.71 5.34 -4.76
C GLU A 118 2.48 6.67 -4.69
N LEU A 119 2.59 7.28 -3.50
CA LEU A 119 3.40 8.48 -3.28
C LEU A 119 4.91 8.21 -3.45
N VAL A 120 5.41 7.07 -2.94
CA VAL A 120 6.81 6.66 -3.14
C VAL A 120 7.11 6.54 -4.64
N ARG A 121 6.24 5.87 -5.39
CA ARG A 121 6.40 5.76 -6.85
C ARG A 121 6.37 7.13 -7.51
N TYR A 122 5.36 7.94 -7.20
CA TYR A 122 5.20 9.29 -7.73
C TYR A 122 6.45 10.15 -7.54
N ARG A 123 7.05 10.08 -6.35
CA ARG A 123 8.31 10.76 -6.02
C ARG A 123 9.45 10.25 -6.89
N ASN A 124 9.61 8.94 -7.01
CA ASN A 124 10.72 8.32 -7.75
C ASN A 124 10.63 8.61 -9.26
N GLU A 125 9.43 8.59 -9.84
CA GLU A 125 9.20 8.92 -11.26
C GLU A 125 9.49 10.40 -11.61
N ARG A 126 9.52 11.29 -10.60
CA ARG A 126 9.66 12.74 -10.80
C ARG A 126 10.95 13.32 -10.23
N GLY A 127 11.98 12.50 -10.11
CA GLY A 127 13.31 12.96 -9.71
C GLY A 127 13.56 13.02 -8.20
N GLY A 128 12.73 12.36 -7.39
CA GLY A 128 13.01 12.16 -5.97
C GLY A 128 12.49 13.26 -5.04
N GLU A 129 11.68 14.19 -5.54
CA GLU A 129 11.12 15.27 -4.74
C GLU A 129 9.60 15.36 -4.87
N ILE A 130 8.96 15.94 -3.85
CA ILE A 130 7.53 16.24 -3.83
C ILE A 130 7.40 17.76 -3.65
N PRO A 131 7.48 18.56 -4.72
CA PRO A 131 7.41 20.01 -4.61
C PRO A 131 6.05 20.47 -4.07
N TRP A 132 6.05 21.56 -3.30
CA TRP A 132 4.84 22.14 -2.75
C TRP A 132 3.79 22.49 -3.82
N GLU A 133 4.27 22.93 -4.99
CA GLU A 133 3.49 23.40 -6.12
C GLU A 133 2.59 22.29 -6.68
N VAL A 134 3.04 21.04 -6.63
CA VAL A 134 2.28 19.86 -7.07
C VAL A 134 0.96 19.75 -6.32
N LEU A 135 0.94 20.11 -5.04
CA LEU A 135 -0.25 20.05 -4.18
C LEU A 135 -1.23 21.20 -4.43
N MET A 136 -0.76 22.29 -5.05
CA MET A 136 -1.50 23.53 -5.19
C MET A 136 -1.97 23.81 -6.63
N ARG A 137 -1.32 23.21 -7.64
CA ARG A 137 -1.64 23.41 -9.05
C ARG A 137 -2.96 22.72 -9.43
N LYS A 138 -3.97 23.53 -9.76
CA LYS A 138 -5.26 23.09 -10.32
C LYS A 138 -5.27 23.22 -11.86
N PRO A 139 -6.07 22.41 -12.56
CA PRO A 139 -6.88 21.30 -12.05
C PRO A 139 -6.04 20.06 -11.70
N PHE A 140 -6.54 19.24 -10.78
CA PHE A 140 -5.98 17.90 -10.56
C PHE A 140 -6.43 17.02 -11.73
N THR A 141 -5.57 16.89 -12.74
CA THR A 141 -5.82 16.03 -13.89
C THR A 141 -5.47 14.58 -13.57
N GLU A 142 -6.15 13.66 -14.24
CA GLU A 142 -5.76 12.25 -14.29
C GLU A 142 -4.33 12.10 -14.83
N PRO A 143 -3.58 11.06 -14.42
CA PRO A 143 -3.97 9.94 -13.55
C PRO A 143 -3.72 10.18 -12.04
N ASP A 144 -3.10 11.29 -11.65
CA ASP A 144 -2.64 11.51 -10.26
C ASP A 144 -3.68 12.17 -9.35
N ARG A 145 -4.93 12.29 -9.82
CA ARG A 145 -5.97 13.09 -9.15
C ARG A 145 -6.20 12.64 -7.72
N ASP A 146 -6.41 11.34 -7.52
CA ASP A 146 -6.73 10.77 -6.21
C ASP A 146 -5.53 10.85 -5.25
N LEU A 147 -4.33 10.59 -5.75
CA LEU A 147 -3.10 10.75 -4.97
C LEU A 147 -2.92 12.20 -4.49
N LYS A 148 -3.10 13.19 -5.37
CA LYS A 148 -2.99 14.62 -4.98
C LYS A 148 -4.05 15.04 -3.97
N LEU A 149 -5.28 14.53 -4.09
CA LEU A 149 -6.33 14.74 -3.10
C LEU A 149 -5.96 14.11 -1.75
N TRP A 150 -5.42 12.88 -1.77
CA TRP A 150 -4.94 12.21 -0.56
C TRP A 150 -3.79 12.97 0.11
N MET A 151 -2.81 13.47 -0.64
CA MET A 151 -1.72 14.30 -0.12
C MET A 151 -2.27 15.58 0.57
N LYS A 152 -3.25 16.25 -0.05
CA LYS A 152 -3.92 17.41 0.57
C LYS A 152 -4.61 17.04 1.88
N ARG A 153 -5.21 15.84 1.98
CA ARG A 153 -5.78 15.33 3.25
C ARG A 153 -4.69 15.11 4.30
N GLN A 154 -3.54 14.54 3.94
CA GLN A 154 -2.41 14.34 4.88
C GLN A 154 -1.96 15.65 5.53
N ARG A 155 -1.92 16.76 4.76
CA ARG A 155 -1.61 18.08 5.31
C ARG A 155 -2.65 18.59 6.32
N ARG A 156 -3.94 18.35 6.05
CA ARG A 156 -5.02 18.69 6.98
C ARG A 156 -4.91 17.87 8.27
N HIS A 157 -4.66 16.57 8.14
CA HIS A 157 -4.48 15.68 9.29
C HIS A 157 -3.26 16.06 10.12
N TYR A 158 -2.14 16.41 9.49
CA TYR A 158 -0.96 16.92 10.18
C TYR A 158 -1.26 18.21 10.94
N ARG A 159 -1.97 19.17 10.32
CA ARG A 159 -2.33 20.44 10.96
C ARG A 159 -3.17 20.21 12.23
N SER A 160 -4.24 19.42 12.11
CA SER A 160 -5.10 19.05 13.24
C SER A 160 -4.31 18.34 14.35
N TRP A 161 -3.36 17.46 13.97
CA TRP A 161 -2.51 16.74 14.92
C TRP A 161 -1.56 17.65 15.72
N ILE A 162 -0.97 18.68 15.09
CA ILE A 162 -0.08 19.63 15.80
C ILE A 162 -0.81 20.73 16.57
N GLU A 163 -2.06 21.04 16.20
CA GLU A 163 -2.90 22.04 16.86
C GLU A 163 -3.60 21.49 18.11
N GLY A 164 -3.37 20.22 18.46
CA GLY A 164 -3.84 19.63 19.70
C GLY A 164 -5.32 19.25 19.69
N ASP A 165 -5.92 19.00 18.52
CA ASP A 165 -7.30 18.52 18.36
C ASP A 165 -7.41 17.03 18.76
N GLN A 166 -7.23 16.82 20.06
CA GLN A 166 -7.53 15.62 20.82
C GLN A 166 -9.01 15.72 21.24
N GLU A 167 -9.79 14.69 20.90
CA GLU A 167 -11.18 14.51 21.37
C GLU A 167 -12.22 15.61 21.02
N SER A 168 -12.83 15.46 19.84
CA SER A 168 -14.28 15.65 19.75
C SER A 168 -14.87 14.36 19.20
N GLU A 169 -15.42 13.54 20.11
CA GLU A 169 -16.40 12.54 19.70
C GLU A 169 -17.64 13.29 19.23
N VAL A 170 -17.90 13.25 17.93
CA VAL A 170 -19.21 13.59 17.38
C VAL A 170 -19.95 12.27 17.16
N PRO A 171 -20.92 11.90 18.02
CA PRO A 171 -21.73 10.71 17.82
C PRO A 171 -22.51 10.84 16.51
N GLY A 172 -22.52 9.79 15.69
CA GLY A 172 -23.36 9.70 14.49
C GLY A 172 -22.68 9.93 13.14
N THR A 173 -21.34 10.07 13.07
CA THR A 173 -20.62 10.04 11.78
C THR A 173 -19.97 8.68 11.55
N SER A 174 -20.36 7.97 10.49
CA SER A 174 -19.80 6.64 10.14
C SER A 174 -18.37 6.71 9.53
N TYR A 175 -17.80 7.92 9.40
CA TYR A 175 -16.45 8.17 8.93
C TYR A 175 -15.53 8.59 10.09
N LYS A 176 -15.44 7.72 11.12
CA LYS A 176 -14.29 7.69 12.02
C LYS A 176 -13.10 7.10 11.22
N PHE A 177 -11.88 7.61 11.46
CA PHE A 177 -10.59 7.14 10.96
C PHE A 177 -10.21 7.64 9.53
N VAL A 178 -9.13 8.41 9.34
CA VAL A 178 -7.83 8.19 9.96
C VAL A 178 -7.03 9.47 10.22
N LYS A 179 -6.74 9.75 11.49
CA LYS A 179 -5.90 10.87 11.95
C LYS A 179 -4.42 10.63 11.62
N MET A 180 -3.61 11.69 11.61
CA MET A 180 -2.15 11.56 11.51
C MET A 180 -1.63 10.79 12.74
N THR A 181 -0.78 9.79 12.52
CA THR A 181 -0.13 9.03 13.60
C THR A 181 1.38 9.29 13.57
N GLY A 182 2.08 9.00 14.66
CA GLY A 182 3.54 9.14 14.73
C GLY A 182 4.28 8.26 13.72
N GLU A 183 3.70 7.12 13.31
CA GLU A 183 4.26 6.27 12.24
C GLU A 183 4.08 6.91 10.87
N ARG A 184 2.86 7.35 10.54
CA ARG A 184 2.53 7.98 9.25
C ARG A 184 3.31 9.27 9.04
N PHE A 185 3.43 10.07 10.09
CA PHE A 185 4.25 11.27 10.09
C PHE A 185 5.70 10.94 9.72
N VAL A 186 6.31 9.96 10.39
CA VAL A 186 7.68 9.55 10.10
C VAL A 186 7.85 9.04 8.67
N LYS A 187 6.93 8.20 8.18
CA LYS A 187 6.94 7.69 6.81
C LYS A 187 6.90 8.84 5.79
N LEU A 188 5.98 9.79 5.95
CA LEU A 188 5.86 10.96 5.07
C LEU A 188 7.05 11.92 5.18
N THR A 189 7.56 12.18 6.39
CA THR A 189 8.75 13.03 6.60
C THR A 189 9.99 12.43 5.95
N ARG A 190 10.21 11.11 6.07
CA ARG A 190 11.32 10.41 5.40
C ARG A 190 11.28 10.58 3.88
N LEU A 191 10.10 10.67 3.28
CA LEU A 191 9.93 10.93 1.85
C LEU A 191 10.11 12.40 1.45
N GLY A 192 10.30 13.32 2.41
CA GLY A 192 10.33 14.76 2.14
C GLY A 192 8.95 15.34 1.83
N PHE A 193 7.88 14.77 2.41
CA PHE A 193 6.52 15.24 2.17
C PHE A 193 6.32 16.69 2.67
N PRO A 194 5.82 17.62 1.83
CA PRO A 194 5.72 19.03 2.18
C PRO A 194 4.45 19.30 3.01
N PHE A 195 4.57 19.17 4.33
CA PHE A 195 3.46 19.40 5.27
C PHE A 195 3.01 20.87 5.34
N VAL A 196 3.98 21.79 5.28
CA VAL A 196 3.78 23.25 5.44
C VAL A 196 4.24 24.01 4.19
N PRO A 197 3.67 25.18 3.89
CA PRO A 197 4.16 26.02 2.79
C PRO A 197 5.61 26.47 3.04
N PRO A 198 6.42 26.67 1.98
CA PRO A 198 7.80 27.16 2.11
C PRO A 198 7.92 28.48 2.91
N LYS A 199 6.90 29.34 2.87
CA LYS A 199 6.86 30.60 3.64
C LYS A 199 6.70 30.41 5.15
N GLN A 200 6.24 29.25 5.61
CA GLN A 200 6.01 28.91 7.03
C GLN A 200 7.05 27.89 7.56
N ASP A 201 8.04 27.56 6.74
CA ASP A 201 8.92 26.39 6.87
C ASP A 201 9.94 26.54 8.02
N LYS A 202 10.53 27.72 8.20
CA LYS A 202 11.66 27.92 9.12
C LYS A 202 11.38 27.56 10.59
N MET A 203 10.16 27.78 11.09
CA MET A 203 9.84 27.60 12.52
C MET A 203 9.23 26.22 12.82
N LYS A 204 8.39 25.69 11.91
CA LYS A 204 7.76 24.37 12.08
C LYS A 204 8.71 23.23 11.73
N SER A 205 9.65 23.43 10.81
CA SER A 205 10.67 22.43 10.47
C SER A 205 11.67 22.20 11.59
N ALA A 206 11.99 23.22 12.41
CA ALA A 206 12.79 23.03 13.61
C ALA A 206 12.08 22.14 14.66
N LEU A 207 10.78 22.32 14.88
CA LEU A 207 9.98 21.49 15.79
C LEU A 207 9.81 20.05 15.26
N ILE A 208 9.60 19.91 13.95
CA ILE A 208 9.55 18.60 13.25
C ILE A 208 10.89 17.86 13.40
N LEU A 209 12.01 18.54 13.14
CA LEU A 209 13.35 17.96 13.27
C LEU A 209 13.64 17.56 14.71
N GLN A 210 13.24 18.38 15.69
CA GLN A 210 13.42 18.06 17.11
C GLN A 210 12.57 16.84 17.54
N THR A 211 11.33 16.75 17.07
CA THR A 211 10.44 15.62 17.36
C THR A 211 10.95 14.33 16.71
N LEU A 212 11.41 14.42 15.45
CA LEU A 212 11.99 13.30 14.72
C LEU A 212 13.28 12.82 15.37
N TRP A 213 14.16 13.74 15.78
CA TRP A 213 15.40 13.42 16.48
C TRP A 213 15.12 12.68 17.80
N LYS A 214 14.17 13.16 18.61
CA LYS A 214 13.78 12.50 19.86
C LYS A 214 13.29 11.06 19.63
N LYS A 215 12.45 10.86 18.60
CA LYS A 215 11.99 9.50 18.25
C LYS A 215 13.15 8.61 17.80
N ARG A 216 14.03 9.11 16.93
CA ARG A 216 15.20 8.37 16.44
C ARG A 216 16.17 8.02 17.55
N PHE A 217 16.34 8.91 18.51
CA PHE A 217 17.14 8.67 19.71
C PHE A 217 16.55 7.51 20.53
N LEU A 218 15.23 7.45 20.71
CA LEU A 218 14.58 6.32 21.41
C LEU A 218 14.73 5.01 20.64
N GLU A 219 14.52 5.02 19.31
CA GLU A 219 14.74 3.84 18.46
C GLU A 219 16.18 3.34 18.53
N LEU A 220 17.17 4.25 18.46
CA LEU A 220 18.59 3.92 18.59
C LEU A 220 18.95 3.40 19.99
N LYS A 221 18.30 3.94 21.03
CA LYS A 221 18.45 3.46 22.41
C LYS A 221 17.96 2.02 22.54
N SER A 222 16.76 1.71 22.04
CA SER A 222 16.23 0.34 22.03
C SER A 222 17.08 -0.61 21.19
N PHE A 223 17.63 -0.15 20.06
CA PHE A 223 18.57 -0.94 19.26
C PHE A 223 19.84 -1.29 20.06
N ARG A 224 20.44 -0.30 20.72
CA ARG A 224 21.62 -0.53 21.56
C ARG A 224 21.34 -1.47 22.73
N GLU A 225 20.16 -1.38 23.35
CA GLU A 225 19.74 -2.30 24.41
C GLU A 225 19.64 -3.75 23.91
N HIS A 226 19.19 -3.96 22.67
CA HIS A 226 19.01 -5.29 22.09
C HIS A 226 20.31 -5.88 21.51
N PHE A 227 21.11 -5.08 20.80
CA PHE A 227 22.26 -5.55 20.04
C PHE A 227 23.63 -5.18 20.67
N GLY A 228 23.65 -4.38 21.72
CA GLY A 228 24.88 -3.97 22.43
C GLY A 228 25.72 -2.89 21.72
N HIS A 229 25.39 -2.51 20.48
CA HIS A 229 26.06 -1.46 19.71
C HIS A 229 25.07 -0.48 19.06
N VAL A 230 25.59 0.63 18.53
CA VAL A 230 24.80 1.67 17.82
C VAL A 230 25.00 1.63 16.31
N ASP A 231 25.72 0.62 15.82
CA ASP A 231 26.00 0.42 14.39
C ASP A 231 24.76 -0.17 13.70
N VAL A 232 23.79 0.70 13.43
CA VAL A 232 22.48 0.34 12.87
C VAL A 232 22.63 0.06 11.37
N PRO A 233 22.30 -1.16 10.89
CA PRO A 233 22.33 -1.46 9.46
C PRO A 233 21.50 -0.48 8.65
N LYS A 234 21.93 -0.16 7.41
CA LYS A 234 21.25 0.83 6.54
C LYS A 234 19.76 0.54 6.34
N HIS A 235 19.31 -0.70 6.50
CA HIS A 235 17.93 -1.17 6.33
C HIS A 235 17.17 -1.42 7.63
N PHE A 236 17.75 -1.11 8.79
CA PHE A 236 17.10 -1.36 10.07
C PHE A 236 15.95 -0.35 10.31
N GLY A 237 14.72 -0.84 10.30
CA GLY A 237 13.50 -0.02 10.45
C GLY A 237 13.15 0.84 9.23
N MET A 238 13.59 0.43 8.02
CA MET A 238 12.97 0.89 6.77
C MET A 238 11.56 0.33 6.66
#